data_AF-A0A8J2SAM2-F1
#
_entry.id   AF-A0A8J2SAM2-F1
#
_cell.length_a   1.000
_cell.length_b   1.000
_cell.length_c   1.000
_cell.angle_alpha   90.00
_cell.angle_beta   90.00
_cell.angle_gamma   90.00
#
_symmetry.space_group_name_H-M   'P 1'
#
loop_
_entity.id
_entity.type
_entity.pdbx_description
1 polymer ?
#
loop_
_entity_poly.entity_id
_entity_poly.type
_entity_poly.pdbx_seq_one_letter_code
_entity_poly.pdbx_strand_id
1 'polypeptide(L)'
;MKWLLALAAVVEAGLGPDCDPLDRKCTLPAPQREPCVWVGPHDGKWLRIVDREDIPKPCPPVGSASDHDQSIVYAAIASFRDSICPDTITNMFLRAKYPDRIRVAVIQQNLPEDLDCLEKYCDDARIAQNLPADAPCPRRGQISIKRFSSEEAKGPTWARAQDTDMLPDSAEFCLRTDSHMTFAQDWDTLQIQQWYDAQNEYAVLSTYVADSTNLNDDGSMRNVNGVWEVPHLCSIQWENGHVRNMQAKAARLLKKPKLTTLWAAGLSFSRCHAERTVPYDPYTPYIFWGEEFSRTARFFTHGYDIYTPPKTLIAHDYKHTQGDPTHFKWNGRGGPRLNRNQTIIKARDAANKRIWTLLGMPGGDPSMVSSLGKYGLGTKRSLDDLIAFTGINLRNRTVSGSGNSDGNIDWVPWDCGGGGWAAQGLEHLHNSITPPKSLHDDLAREIWRGEQFVEKEAHEVVHEAEVVEHFIAKEARQLVAEARVVGSDIRHLEQRAAEHLPLPEDESLNLVTVLVGLFCLWTSYKACRAVFDRGNKQQSQ
;
A
#
# COMPACT_ATOMS: atom_id res chain seq x y z
N MET A 1 47.57 -19.40 -17.33
CA MET A 1 46.77 -20.05 -18.40
C MET A 1 45.31 -20.30 -18.04
N LYS A 2 44.93 -20.91 -16.89
CA LYS A 2 43.48 -21.13 -16.58
C LYS A 2 42.62 -19.84 -16.46
N TRP A 3 43.21 -18.69 -16.12
CA TRP A 3 42.51 -17.40 -16.09
C TRP A 3 42.23 -16.77 -17.47
N LEU A 4 42.95 -17.15 -18.53
CA LEU A 4 42.78 -16.56 -19.88
C LEU A 4 41.64 -17.21 -20.68
N LEU A 5 41.24 -18.44 -20.32
CA LEU A 5 40.12 -19.14 -20.95
C LEU A 5 38.75 -18.65 -20.45
N ALA A 6 38.68 -18.05 -19.26
CA ALA A 6 37.44 -17.47 -18.72
C ALA A 6 37.02 -16.21 -19.47
N LEU A 7 37.96 -15.37 -19.93
CA LEU A 7 37.64 -14.22 -20.79
C LEU A 7 37.21 -14.64 -22.19
N ALA A 8 37.82 -15.69 -22.77
CA ALA A 8 37.48 -16.16 -24.11
C ALA A 8 36.02 -16.65 -24.23
N ALA A 9 35.49 -17.28 -23.17
CA ALA A 9 34.10 -17.75 -23.13
C ALA A 9 33.04 -16.62 -23.09
N VAL A 10 33.44 -15.37 -22.82
CA VAL A 10 32.55 -14.19 -22.85
C VAL A 10 32.50 -13.55 -24.25
N VAL A 11 33.46 -13.86 -25.12
CA VAL A 11 33.64 -13.20 -26.43
C VAL A 11 32.85 -13.87 -27.57
N GLU A 12 32.47 -15.15 -27.44
CA GLU A 12 31.67 -15.87 -28.46
C GLU A 12 30.13 -15.72 -28.29
N ALA A 13 29.66 -14.82 -27.43
CA ALA A 13 28.24 -14.55 -27.21
C ALA A 13 27.64 -13.43 -28.08
N GLY A 14 28.13 -13.27 -29.33
CA GLY A 14 27.40 -12.58 -30.41
C GLY A 14 26.86 -11.16 -30.12
N LEU A 15 27.62 -10.32 -29.41
CA LEU A 15 27.27 -8.92 -29.21
C LEU A 15 27.57 -8.12 -30.49
N GLY A 16 26.51 -7.60 -31.13
CA GLY A 16 26.62 -6.57 -32.17
C GLY A 16 27.13 -5.23 -31.60
N PRO A 17 27.37 -4.22 -32.46
CA PRO A 17 28.20 -3.07 -32.12
C PRO A 17 27.69 -2.25 -30.92
N ASP A 18 28.46 -2.34 -29.84
CA ASP A 18 28.79 -1.31 -28.86
C ASP A 18 27.63 -0.47 -28.27
N CYS A 19 26.87 -1.10 -27.36
CA CYS A 19 26.34 -0.40 -26.20
C CYS A 19 27.30 -0.53 -25.01
N ASP A 20 27.80 0.60 -24.48
CA ASP A 20 28.44 0.63 -23.16
C ASP A 20 27.46 0.06 -22.11
N PRO A 21 27.84 -0.95 -21.30
CA PRO A 21 27.00 -1.47 -20.22
C PRO A 21 26.50 -0.40 -19.23
N LEU A 22 27.19 0.74 -19.11
CA LEU A 22 26.84 1.86 -18.25
C LEU A 22 26.02 2.95 -18.95
N ASP A 23 25.89 2.94 -20.28
CA ASP A 23 25.09 3.95 -20.99
C ASP A 23 23.59 3.68 -20.82
N ARG A 24 23.01 4.47 -19.91
CA ARG A 24 21.59 4.50 -19.58
C ARG A 24 20.66 4.93 -20.72
N LYS A 25 21.21 5.44 -21.83
CA LYS A 25 20.48 5.85 -23.04
C LYS A 25 20.75 4.94 -24.24
N CYS A 26 21.51 3.84 -24.08
CA CYS A 26 21.78 2.96 -25.21
C CYS A 26 20.57 2.10 -25.61
N THR A 27 20.44 1.90 -26.92
CA THR A 27 19.22 1.39 -27.56
C THR A 27 19.42 -0.01 -28.09
N LEU A 28 18.62 -0.97 -27.64
CA LEU A 28 18.83 -2.38 -28.01
C LEU A 28 18.36 -2.69 -29.45
N PRO A 29 19.20 -3.35 -30.28
CA PRO A 29 18.74 -3.93 -31.54
C PRO A 29 17.82 -5.13 -31.30
N ALA A 30 17.07 -5.52 -32.33
CA ALA A 30 16.28 -6.74 -32.31
C ALA A 30 17.15 -7.98 -32.67
N PRO A 31 16.90 -9.17 -32.09
CA PRO A 31 15.92 -9.46 -31.04
C PRO A 31 16.43 -9.09 -29.64
N GLN A 32 15.54 -8.53 -28.80
CA GLN A 32 15.86 -8.19 -27.41
C GLN A 32 16.05 -9.45 -26.55
N ARG A 33 17.07 -9.41 -25.69
CA ARG A 33 17.39 -10.47 -24.72
C ARG A 33 17.65 -9.97 -23.30
N GLU A 34 17.67 -8.65 -23.10
CA GLU A 34 17.91 -8.00 -21.81
C GLU A 34 16.68 -7.18 -21.37
N PRO A 35 16.53 -6.89 -20.06
CA PRO A 35 15.47 -6.03 -19.56
C PRO A 35 15.52 -4.65 -20.22
N CYS A 36 14.38 -4.19 -20.75
CA CYS A 36 14.32 -2.93 -21.48
C CYS A 36 12.94 -2.26 -21.42
N VAL A 37 12.90 -0.97 -21.73
CA VAL A 37 11.68 -0.16 -21.80
C VAL A 37 11.56 0.54 -23.15
N TRP A 38 10.35 0.59 -23.69
CA TRP A 38 10.00 1.33 -24.89
C TRP A 38 9.86 2.81 -24.60
N VAL A 39 10.55 3.67 -25.35
CA VAL A 39 10.53 5.12 -25.10
C VAL A 39 9.71 5.92 -26.12
N GLY A 40 9.43 5.39 -27.31
CA GLY A 40 8.40 5.94 -28.17
C GLY A 40 8.54 5.72 -29.69
N PRO A 41 7.49 6.09 -30.45
CA PRO A 41 7.39 5.82 -31.88
C PRO A 41 8.25 6.73 -32.76
N HIS A 42 8.64 7.93 -32.29
CA HIS A 42 9.45 8.88 -33.07
C HIS A 42 10.89 8.40 -33.34
N ASP A 43 11.32 7.35 -32.64
CA ASP A 43 12.69 6.86 -32.63
C ASP A 43 12.79 5.34 -32.80
N GLY A 44 11.73 4.58 -32.50
CA GLY A 44 11.76 3.11 -32.52
C GLY A 44 12.63 2.48 -31.44
N LYS A 45 13.05 3.25 -30.43
CA LYS A 45 14.12 2.90 -29.48
C LYS A 45 13.58 2.17 -28.25
N TRP A 46 14.30 1.12 -27.86
CA TRP A 46 14.16 0.42 -26.58
C TRP A 46 15.40 0.68 -25.74
N LEU A 47 15.25 1.31 -24.58
CA LEU A 47 16.36 1.56 -23.66
C LEU A 47 16.60 0.33 -22.78
N ARG A 48 17.86 -0.08 -22.67
CA ARG A 48 18.29 -1.11 -21.71
C ARG A 48 18.09 -0.60 -20.26
N ILE A 49 17.60 -1.46 -19.38
CA ILE A 49 17.56 -1.18 -17.94
C ILE A 49 18.93 -1.50 -17.34
N VAL A 50 19.48 -0.53 -16.60
CA VAL A 50 20.82 -0.56 -15.98
C VAL A 50 20.66 -0.07 -14.54
N ASP A 51 20.65 -1.03 -13.61
CA ASP A 51 20.80 -0.75 -12.19
C ASP A 51 22.23 -0.26 -11.90
N ARG A 52 22.38 0.68 -10.97
CA ARG A 52 23.68 1.09 -10.45
C ARG A 52 23.93 0.48 -9.08
N GLU A 53 25.16 0.03 -8.86
CA GLU A 53 25.61 -0.52 -7.57
C GLU A 53 26.21 0.56 -6.66
N ASP A 54 26.61 1.70 -7.22
CA ASP A 54 27.23 2.84 -6.50
C ASP A 54 26.22 3.81 -5.88
N ILE A 55 24.91 3.60 -6.08
CA ILE A 55 23.86 4.40 -5.42
C ILE A 55 23.45 3.80 -4.07
N PRO A 56 23.03 4.64 -3.10
CA PRO A 56 22.38 4.16 -1.89
C PRO A 56 21.21 3.23 -2.20
N LYS A 57 21.02 2.21 -1.37
CA LYS A 57 19.91 1.26 -1.48
C LYS A 57 18.76 1.68 -0.56
N PRO A 58 17.50 1.40 -0.94
CA PRO A 58 16.35 1.63 -0.09
C PRO A 58 16.38 0.78 1.19
N CYS A 59 15.49 1.11 2.13
CA CYS A 59 15.30 0.34 3.37
C CYS A 59 14.97 -1.12 3.02
N PRO A 60 15.80 -2.12 3.39
CA PRO A 60 15.56 -3.50 2.98
C PRO A 60 14.28 -4.06 3.61
N PRO A 61 13.56 -4.96 2.93
CA PRO A 61 12.33 -5.52 3.45
C PRO A 61 12.62 -6.44 4.65
N VAL A 62 11.69 -6.48 5.60
CA VAL A 62 11.80 -7.36 6.78
C VAL A 62 11.35 -8.77 6.43
N GLY A 63 12.15 -9.78 6.78
CA GLY A 63 11.86 -11.19 6.49
C GLY A 63 12.03 -11.57 5.02
N SER A 64 11.28 -12.57 4.57
CA SER A 64 11.30 -13.13 3.22
C SER A 64 9.90 -13.51 2.74
N ALA A 65 9.68 -13.61 1.44
CA ALA A 65 8.37 -13.95 0.88
C ALA A 65 7.76 -15.26 1.41
N SER A 66 8.59 -16.25 1.75
CA SER A 66 8.18 -17.53 2.34
C SER A 66 7.67 -17.43 3.78
N ASP A 67 7.95 -16.35 4.49
CA ASP A 67 7.49 -16.15 5.88
C ASP A 67 6.01 -15.72 5.93
N HIS A 68 5.41 -15.41 4.77
CA HIS A 68 4.13 -14.71 4.66
C HIS A 68 2.95 -15.56 4.17
N ASP A 69 3.08 -16.89 4.17
CA ASP A 69 2.00 -17.80 3.77
C ASP A 69 0.71 -17.62 4.60
N GLN A 70 0.82 -17.18 5.86
CA GLN A 70 -0.32 -16.87 6.75
C GLN A 70 -0.70 -15.39 6.80
N SER A 71 0.04 -14.51 6.14
CA SER A 71 -0.13 -13.07 6.21
C SER A 71 -1.43 -12.62 5.55
N ILE A 72 -2.22 -11.83 6.28
CA ILE A 72 -3.50 -11.33 5.77
C ILE A 72 -3.24 -10.35 4.61
N VAL A 73 -3.85 -10.66 3.46
CA VAL A 73 -3.89 -9.78 2.28
C VAL A 73 -5.25 -9.08 2.26
N TYR A 74 -5.25 -7.78 2.52
CA TYR A 74 -6.43 -6.95 2.45
C TYR A 74 -6.60 -6.38 1.03
N ALA A 75 -7.66 -6.79 0.33
CA ALA A 75 -8.00 -6.33 -1.01
C ALA A 75 -9.21 -5.40 -0.97
N ALA A 76 -9.04 -4.15 -1.42
CA ALA A 76 -10.09 -3.15 -1.43
C ALA A 76 -10.50 -2.77 -2.86
N ILE A 77 -11.80 -2.86 -3.11
CA ILE A 77 -12.45 -2.70 -4.41
C ILE A 77 -13.46 -1.56 -4.29
N ALA A 78 -13.32 -0.54 -5.13
CA ALA A 78 -14.38 0.45 -5.37
C ALA A 78 -15.19 0.04 -6.60
N SER A 79 -16.50 -0.11 -6.45
CA SER A 79 -17.44 -0.49 -7.51
C SER A 79 -18.46 0.61 -7.75
N PHE A 80 -18.74 0.90 -9.02
CA PHE A 80 -19.78 1.83 -9.45
C PHE A 80 -20.58 1.18 -10.57
N ARG A 81 -21.79 0.73 -10.25
CA ARG A 81 -22.72 0.03 -11.16
C ARG A 81 -22.06 -1.09 -11.97
N ASP A 82 -21.12 -1.81 -11.36
CA ASP A 82 -20.26 -2.73 -12.08
C ASP A 82 -20.75 -4.18 -11.95
N SER A 83 -21.14 -4.76 -13.10
CA SER A 83 -21.63 -6.14 -13.21
C SER A 83 -20.53 -7.21 -13.11
N ILE A 84 -19.25 -6.84 -13.23
CA ILE A 84 -18.07 -7.74 -13.21
C ILE A 84 -17.45 -7.84 -11.80
N CYS A 85 -17.94 -7.03 -10.84
CA CYS A 85 -17.54 -7.08 -9.43
C CYS A 85 -17.66 -8.50 -8.80
N PRO A 86 -18.75 -9.27 -9.03
CA PRO A 86 -18.84 -10.66 -8.59
C PRO A 86 -17.73 -11.55 -9.14
N ASP A 87 -17.50 -11.50 -10.46
CA ASP A 87 -16.50 -12.32 -11.15
C ASP A 87 -15.08 -12.00 -10.65
N THR A 88 -14.80 -10.71 -10.39
CA THR A 88 -13.53 -10.25 -9.82
C THR A 88 -13.24 -10.89 -8.46
N ILE A 89 -14.23 -10.94 -7.56
CA ILE A 89 -14.07 -11.54 -6.22
C ILE A 89 -13.99 -13.08 -6.33
N THR A 90 -14.85 -13.69 -7.15
CA THR A 90 -14.83 -15.14 -7.43
C THR A 90 -13.46 -15.57 -7.93
N ASN A 91 -12.91 -14.85 -8.91
CA ASN A 91 -11.61 -15.11 -9.52
C ASN A 91 -10.45 -14.90 -8.54
N MET A 92 -10.50 -13.82 -7.75
CA MET A 92 -9.51 -13.51 -6.71
C MET A 92 -9.35 -14.66 -5.70
N PHE A 93 -10.46 -15.26 -5.24
CA PHE A 93 -10.42 -16.39 -4.32
C PHE A 93 -10.07 -17.71 -5.00
N LEU A 94 -10.64 -18.03 -6.17
CA LEU A 94 -10.41 -19.31 -6.84
C LEU A 94 -8.96 -19.49 -7.30
N ARG A 95 -8.29 -18.39 -7.69
CA ARG A 95 -6.92 -18.40 -8.20
C ARG A 95 -5.86 -18.01 -7.16
N ALA A 96 -6.23 -17.83 -5.90
CA ALA A 96 -5.26 -17.67 -4.82
C ALA A 96 -4.73 -19.03 -4.35
N LYS A 97 -3.45 -19.10 -3.97
CA LYS A 97 -2.84 -20.27 -3.34
C LYS A 97 -3.30 -20.43 -1.89
N TYR A 98 -3.45 -19.32 -1.16
CA TYR A 98 -3.93 -19.31 0.22
C TYR A 98 -5.17 -18.42 0.39
N PRO A 99 -6.33 -18.82 -0.16
CA PRO A 99 -7.54 -17.99 -0.17
C PRO A 99 -8.08 -17.64 1.22
N ASP A 100 -7.71 -18.39 2.27
CA ASP A 100 -8.13 -18.14 3.66
C ASP A 100 -7.51 -16.87 4.28
N ARG A 101 -6.38 -16.36 3.75
CA ARG A 101 -5.73 -15.14 4.25
C ARG A 101 -6.26 -13.85 3.63
N ILE A 102 -7.04 -13.94 2.56
CA ILE A 102 -7.59 -12.78 1.87
C ILE A 102 -8.74 -12.17 2.69
N ARG A 103 -8.80 -10.84 2.77
CA ARG A 103 -9.94 -10.07 3.31
C ARG A 103 -10.34 -9.04 2.26
N VAL A 104 -11.60 -9.05 1.85
CA VAL A 104 -12.10 -8.20 0.76
C VAL A 104 -12.98 -7.10 1.33
N ALA A 105 -12.70 -5.84 0.98
CA ALA A 105 -13.57 -4.70 1.22
C ALA A 105 -14.17 -4.22 -0.09
N VAL A 106 -15.50 -4.18 -0.18
CA VAL A 106 -16.23 -3.70 -1.37
C VAL A 106 -16.96 -2.41 -1.02
N ILE A 107 -16.68 -1.34 -1.76
CA ILE A 107 -17.42 -0.08 -1.70
C ILE A 107 -18.30 0.00 -2.95
N GLN A 108 -19.54 -0.47 -2.85
CA GLN A 108 -20.49 -0.59 -3.96
C GLN A 108 -21.39 0.64 -4.06
N GLN A 109 -21.49 1.22 -5.26
CA GLN A 109 -22.35 2.36 -5.57
C GLN A 109 -23.32 1.98 -6.70
N ASN A 110 -24.54 1.57 -6.35
CA ASN A 110 -25.52 0.96 -7.27
C ASN A 110 -26.88 1.67 -7.21
N LEU A 111 -27.74 1.47 -8.22
CA LEU A 111 -29.19 1.64 -8.11
C LEU A 111 -29.86 0.32 -7.67
N PRO A 112 -31.13 0.33 -7.21
CA PRO A 112 -31.82 -0.88 -6.77
C PRO A 112 -31.97 -1.96 -7.85
N GLU A 113 -31.93 -1.60 -9.14
CA GLU A 113 -31.97 -2.54 -10.26
C GLU A 113 -30.60 -3.09 -10.70
N ASP A 114 -29.50 -2.56 -10.17
CA ASP A 114 -28.16 -3.06 -10.51
C ASP A 114 -27.82 -4.35 -9.74
N LEU A 115 -27.06 -5.22 -10.39
CA LEU A 115 -26.53 -6.46 -9.82
C LEU A 115 -25.71 -6.17 -8.55
N ASP A 116 -26.10 -6.78 -7.42
CA ASP A 116 -25.33 -6.67 -6.19
C ASP A 116 -24.07 -7.54 -6.25
N CYS A 117 -22.92 -6.95 -5.94
CA CYS A 117 -21.62 -7.59 -6.07
C CYS A 117 -21.48 -8.80 -5.13
N LEU A 118 -21.96 -8.69 -3.90
CA LEU A 118 -21.82 -9.73 -2.89
C LEU A 118 -22.85 -10.85 -3.11
N GLU A 119 -24.12 -10.51 -3.36
CA GLU A 119 -25.16 -11.54 -3.50
C GLU A 119 -24.89 -12.42 -4.74
N LYS A 120 -24.50 -11.81 -5.87
CA LYS A 120 -24.12 -12.56 -7.08
C LYS A 120 -22.82 -13.34 -6.89
N TYR A 121 -21.82 -12.80 -6.19
CA TYR A 121 -20.62 -13.56 -5.81
C TYR A 121 -21.00 -14.82 -5.02
N CYS A 122 -21.96 -14.73 -4.09
CA CYS A 122 -22.40 -15.88 -3.31
C CYS A 122 -23.00 -16.99 -4.20
N ASP A 123 -23.76 -16.62 -5.24
CA ASP A 123 -24.31 -17.56 -6.22
C ASP A 123 -23.21 -18.18 -7.10
N ASP A 124 -22.31 -17.36 -7.65
CA ASP A 124 -21.21 -17.84 -8.49
C ASP A 124 -20.24 -18.73 -7.73
N ALA A 125 -19.93 -18.39 -6.48
CA ALA A 125 -19.06 -19.19 -5.62
C ALA A 125 -19.69 -20.54 -5.25
N ARG A 126 -21.03 -20.62 -5.11
CA ARG A 126 -21.75 -21.90 -4.94
C ARG A 126 -21.66 -22.74 -6.21
N ILE A 127 -21.94 -22.14 -7.37
CA ILE A 127 -21.89 -22.82 -8.68
C ILE A 127 -20.47 -23.36 -8.94
N ALA A 128 -19.44 -22.55 -8.75
CA ALA A 128 -18.04 -22.93 -8.93
C ALA A 128 -17.59 -24.08 -8.01
N GLN A 129 -18.23 -24.26 -6.86
CA GLN A 129 -17.97 -25.34 -5.90
C GLN A 129 -19.00 -26.49 -5.98
N ASN A 130 -19.90 -26.47 -6.97
CA ASN A 130 -20.98 -27.44 -7.14
C ASN A 130 -21.85 -27.63 -5.86
N LEU A 131 -22.15 -26.52 -5.18
CA LEU A 131 -22.95 -26.48 -3.96
C LEU A 131 -24.44 -26.22 -4.26
N PRO A 132 -25.37 -26.67 -3.41
CA PRO A 132 -26.78 -26.28 -3.45
C PRO A 132 -26.99 -24.76 -3.40
N ALA A 133 -28.05 -24.27 -4.02
CA ALA A 133 -28.36 -22.83 -4.06
C ALA A 133 -28.66 -22.22 -2.68
N ASP A 134 -29.18 -23.02 -1.74
CA ASP A 134 -29.46 -22.66 -0.35
C ASP A 134 -28.24 -22.82 0.58
N ALA A 135 -27.10 -23.31 0.08
CA ALA A 135 -25.89 -23.44 0.88
C ALA A 135 -25.40 -22.08 1.40
N PRO A 136 -24.74 -22.02 2.59
CA PRO A 136 -24.11 -20.80 3.08
C PRO A 136 -23.14 -20.21 2.05
N CYS A 137 -23.16 -18.89 1.89
CA CYS A 137 -22.30 -18.19 0.94
C CYS A 137 -20.80 -18.47 1.24
N PRO A 138 -20.05 -19.07 0.29
CA PRO A 138 -18.65 -19.39 0.51
C PRO A 138 -17.81 -18.15 0.84
N ARG A 139 -16.95 -18.23 1.85
CA ARG A 139 -16.05 -17.15 2.28
C ARG A 139 -16.74 -15.85 2.69
N ARG A 140 -18.06 -15.86 2.96
CA ARG A 140 -18.85 -14.67 3.35
C ARG A 140 -18.22 -13.84 4.48
N GLY A 141 -17.61 -14.49 5.48
CA GLY A 141 -16.94 -13.82 6.61
C GLY A 141 -15.62 -13.11 6.26
N GLN A 142 -15.08 -13.33 5.05
CA GLN A 142 -13.90 -12.63 4.54
C GLN A 142 -14.26 -11.40 3.72
N ILE A 143 -15.54 -11.15 3.42
CA ILE A 143 -16.01 -10.06 2.57
C ILE A 143 -16.84 -9.06 3.41
N SER A 144 -16.35 -7.84 3.49
CA SER A 144 -17.05 -6.71 4.08
C SER A 144 -17.52 -5.79 2.95
N ILE A 145 -18.78 -5.34 3.00
CA ILE A 145 -19.36 -4.49 1.94
C ILE A 145 -20.05 -3.26 2.54
N LYS A 146 -19.78 -2.09 1.94
CA LYS A 146 -20.57 -0.87 2.13
C LYS A 146 -21.33 -0.56 0.85
N ARG A 147 -22.65 -0.36 0.97
CA ARG A 147 -23.55 -0.09 -0.15
C ARG A 147 -24.01 1.36 -0.09
N PHE A 148 -23.93 2.05 -1.22
CA PHE A 148 -24.35 3.43 -1.41
C PHE A 148 -25.22 3.53 -2.67
N SER A 149 -26.10 4.53 -2.74
CA SER A 149 -26.79 4.83 -4.01
C SER A 149 -25.79 5.39 -5.03
N SER A 150 -25.87 4.92 -6.28
CA SER A 150 -25.10 5.53 -7.38
C SER A 150 -25.53 6.98 -7.66
N GLU A 151 -26.74 7.37 -7.22
CA GLU A 151 -27.20 8.78 -7.22
C GLU A 151 -26.51 9.63 -6.15
N GLU A 152 -25.80 9.05 -5.20
CA GLU A 152 -25.03 9.75 -4.17
C GLU A 152 -23.52 9.66 -4.42
N ALA A 153 -23.11 8.89 -5.43
CA ALA A 153 -21.72 8.62 -5.77
C ALA A 153 -20.90 9.91 -5.97
N LYS A 154 -19.78 9.97 -5.26
CA LYS A 154 -18.81 11.07 -5.28
C LYS A 154 -17.50 10.70 -5.99
N GLY A 155 -17.41 9.50 -6.57
CA GLY A 155 -16.28 9.07 -7.38
C GLY A 155 -15.33 8.08 -6.74
N PRO A 156 -14.33 7.61 -7.49
CA PRO A 156 -13.41 6.56 -7.06
C PRO A 156 -12.51 7.06 -5.92
N THR A 157 -12.11 8.33 -5.92
CA THR A 157 -11.34 8.95 -4.83
C THR A 157 -12.07 8.88 -3.49
N TRP A 158 -13.34 9.29 -3.49
CA TRP A 158 -14.19 9.25 -2.31
C TRP A 158 -14.53 7.80 -1.93
N ALA A 159 -14.89 6.95 -2.90
CA ALA A 159 -15.24 5.55 -2.68
C ALA A 159 -14.06 4.77 -2.07
N ARG A 160 -12.85 4.88 -2.63
CA ARG A 160 -11.61 4.26 -2.09
C ARG A 160 -11.17 4.84 -0.74
N ALA A 161 -11.76 5.94 -0.26
CA ALA A 161 -11.58 6.42 1.11
C ALA A 161 -12.53 5.74 2.13
N GLN A 162 -13.66 5.17 1.68
CA GLN A 162 -14.72 4.67 2.57
C GLN A 162 -14.41 3.34 3.25
N ASP A 163 -13.30 2.68 2.90
CA ASP A 163 -12.89 1.39 3.47
C ASP A 163 -11.83 1.50 4.57
N THR A 164 -11.41 2.71 4.93
CA THR A 164 -10.29 2.93 5.88
C THR A 164 -10.52 2.25 7.24
N ASP A 165 -11.77 2.15 7.67
CA ASP A 165 -12.26 1.48 8.88
C ASP A 165 -12.55 -0.03 8.71
N MET A 166 -12.42 -0.55 7.49
CA MET A 166 -12.59 -1.97 7.15
C MET A 166 -11.24 -2.71 7.08
N LEU A 167 -10.12 -1.97 7.01
CA LEU A 167 -8.74 -2.48 6.98
C LEU A 167 -8.30 -3.02 8.35
N PRO A 168 -8.19 -4.35 8.55
CA PRO A 168 -7.86 -4.94 9.86
C PRO A 168 -6.42 -4.63 10.28
N ASP A 169 -6.16 -4.36 11.56
CA ASP A 169 -4.82 -4.06 12.08
C ASP A 169 -3.80 -5.21 11.90
N SER A 170 -4.29 -6.44 11.77
CA SER A 170 -3.50 -7.64 11.42
C SER A 170 -3.24 -7.82 9.92
N ALA A 171 -3.76 -6.95 9.05
CA ALA A 171 -3.46 -7.00 7.62
C ALA A 171 -2.04 -6.50 7.34
N GLU A 172 -1.26 -7.34 6.69
CA GLU A 172 0.17 -7.11 6.46
C GLU A 172 0.44 -6.61 5.04
N PHE A 173 -0.28 -7.15 4.04
CA PHE A 173 -0.24 -6.72 2.65
C PHE A 173 -1.58 -6.16 2.20
N CYS A 174 -1.54 -5.06 1.46
CA CYS A 174 -2.71 -4.32 0.99
C CYS A 174 -2.69 -4.25 -0.54
N LEU A 175 -3.81 -4.61 -1.16
CA LEU A 175 -4.11 -4.47 -2.58
C LEU A 175 -5.25 -3.46 -2.76
N ARG A 176 -4.99 -2.36 -3.49
CA ARG A 176 -6.05 -1.57 -4.13
C ARG A 176 -6.17 -2.00 -5.58
N THR A 177 -7.40 -2.21 -6.03
CA THR A 177 -7.70 -2.71 -7.37
C THR A 177 -9.09 -2.23 -7.81
N ASP A 178 -9.33 -2.21 -9.11
CA ASP A 178 -10.66 -1.89 -9.65
C ASP A 178 -11.62 -3.11 -9.56
N SER A 179 -12.89 -2.92 -9.93
CA SER A 179 -14.00 -3.87 -9.73
C SER A 179 -14.21 -4.87 -10.87
N HIS A 180 -13.31 -4.90 -11.84
CA HIS A 180 -13.46 -5.64 -13.10
C HIS A 180 -12.12 -6.24 -13.53
N MET A 181 -11.59 -7.10 -12.66
CA MET A 181 -10.22 -7.58 -12.71
C MET A 181 -10.19 -9.10 -12.72
N THR A 182 -9.18 -9.65 -13.39
CA THR A 182 -8.89 -11.08 -13.39
C THR A 182 -7.46 -11.29 -12.89
N PHE A 183 -7.29 -12.34 -12.11
CA PHE A 183 -6.08 -12.67 -11.38
C PHE A 183 -5.38 -13.87 -12.02
N ALA A 184 -4.06 -13.96 -11.92
CA ALA A 184 -3.32 -15.15 -12.28
C ALA A 184 -3.48 -16.24 -11.21
N GLN A 185 -3.19 -17.49 -11.57
CA GLN A 185 -3.05 -18.57 -10.59
C GLN A 185 -1.89 -18.27 -9.62
N ASP A 186 -2.12 -18.53 -8.35
CA ASP A 186 -1.23 -18.29 -7.20
C ASP A 186 -0.83 -16.80 -7.03
N TRP A 187 -1.64 -15.87 -7.57
CA TRP A 187 -1.34 -14.43 -7.59
C TRP A 187 -0.94 -13.87 -6.24
N ASP A 188 -1.56 -14.35 -5.16
CA ASP A 188 -1.39 -13.83 -3.80
C ASP A 188 0.01 -14.10 -3.26
N THR A 189 0.61 -15.24 -3.59
CA THR A 189 2.01 -15.53 -3.24
C THR A 189 2.99 -14.93 -4.24
N LEU A 190 2.68 -15.00 -5.53
CA LEU A 190 3.52 -14.43 -6.58
C LEU A 190 3.63 -12.89 -6.47
N GLN A 191 2.57 -12.20 -6.05
CA GLN A 191 2.58 -10.74 -5.85
C GLN A 191 3.39 -10.34 -4.60
N ILE A 192 3.36 -11.13 -3.53
CA ILE A 192 4.26 -10.95 -2.37
C ILE A 192 5.71 -11.18 -2.79
N GLN A 193 6.00 -12.23 -3.58
CA GLN A 193 7.35 -12.47 -4.11
C GLN A 193 7.83 -11.29 -4.96
N GLN A 194 7.01 -10.81 -5.91
CA GLN A 194 7.34 -9.61 -6.69
C GLN A 194 7.60 -8.40 -5.79
N TRP A 195 6.92 -8.27 -4.65
CA TRP A 195 7.16 -7.16 -3.72
C TRP A 195 8.50 -7.30 -2.99
N TYR A 196 8.88 -8.50 -2.55
CA TYR A 196 10.22 -8.77 -2.00
C TYR A 196 11.34 -8.53 -3.01
N ASP A 197 11.12 -8.86 -4.28
CA ASP A 197 12.08 -8.66 -5.36
C ASP A 197 12.37 -7.16 -5.63
N ALA A 198 11.52 -6.23 -5.14
CA ALA A 198 11.80 -4.79 -5.16
C ALA A 198 12.92 -4.38 -4.19
N GLN A 199 13.23 -5.23 -3.20
CA GLN A 199 14.24 -5.00 -2.15
C GLN A 199 14.04 -3.69 -1.37
N ASN A 200 12.78 -3.29 -1.14
CA ASN A 200 12.40 -2.06 -0.44
C ASN A 200 11.15 -2.27 0.44
N GLU A 201 11.26 -2.09 1.76
CA GLU A 201 10.14 -2.16 2.72
C GLU A 201 9.04 -1.11 2.44
N TYR A 202 9.37 -0.02 1.76
CA TYR A 202 8.44 1.04 1.37
C TYR A 202 8.05 0.95 -0.12
N ALA A 203 8.18 -0.22 -0.74
CA ALA A 203 7.74 -0.45 -2.13
C ALA A 203 6.22 -0.45 -2.28
N VAL A 204 5.76 0.17 -3.37
CA VAL A 204 4.40 0.08 -3.90
C VAL A 204 4.47 -0.44 -5.34
N LEU A 205 4.03 -1.68 -5.57
CA LEU A 205 3.90 -2.24 -6.91
C LEU A 205 2.67 -1.62 -7.59
N SER A 206 2.87 -0.87 -8.66
CA SER A 206 1.79 -0.18 -9.37
C SER A 206 2.13 0.08 -10.84
N THR A 207 1.12 -0.04 -11.70
CA THR A 207 1.12 0.34 -13.11
C THR A 207 -0.32 0.31 -13.65
N TYR A 208 -0.57 0.78 -14.88
CA TYR A 208 -1.75 0.33 -15.60
C TYR A 208 -1.58 -1.15 -15.93
N VAL A 209 -2.56 -1.97 -15.57
CA VAL A 209 -2.48 -3.41 -15.82
C VAL A 209 -2.75 -3.74 -17.29
N ALA A 210 -2.37 -4.94 -17.71
CA ALA A 210 -2.70 -5.42 -19.04
C ALA A 210 -4.21 -5.77 -19.13
N ASP A 211 -4.73 -5.86 -20.35
CA ASP A 211 -6.08 -6.39 -20.60
C ASP A 211 -6.19 -7.85 -20.15
N SER A 212 -7.37 -8.28 -19.71
CA SER A 212 -7.67 -9.65 -19.23
C SER A 212 -7.25 -10.75 -20.21
N THR A 213 -7.27 -10.49 -21.51
CA THR A 213 -6.76 -11.43 -22.54
C THR A 213 -5.24 -11.68 -22.49
N ASN A 214 -4.50 -10.97 -21.62
CA ASN A 214 -3.09 -11.21 -21.32
C ASN A 214 -2.86 -12.17 -20.14
N LEU A 215 -3.93 -12.78 -19.63
CA LEU A 215 -3.86 -14.04 -18.88
C LEU A 215 -4.53 -15.14 -19.72
N ASN A 216 -4.14 -16.39 -19.48
CA ASN A 216 -4.82 -17.53 -20.09
C ASN A 216 -6.10 -17.86 -19.31
N ASP A 217 -7.06 -18.55 -19.94
CA ASP A 217 -8.37 -18.86 -19.34
C ASP A 217 -8.25 -19.71 -18.05
N ASP A 218 -7.21 -20.54 -17.96
CA ASP A 218 -6.86 -21.33 -16.77
C ASP A 218 -6.21 -20.50 -15.64
N GLY A 219 -5.97 -19.21 -15.86
CA GLY A 219 -5.27 -18.32 -14.94
C GLY A 219 -3.75 -18.35 -15.04
N SER A 220 -3.16 -19.21 -15.89
CA SER A 220 -1.71 -19.19 -16.08
C SER A 220 -1.26 -17.90 -16.78
N MET A 221 -0.08 -17.39 -16.40
CA MET A 221 0.46 -16.15 -16.96
C MET A 221 0.77 -16.30 -18.45
N ARG A 222 0.31 -15.35 -19.27
CA ARG A 222 0.64 -15.34 -20.70
C ARG A 222 2.00 -14.66 -20.94
N ASN A 223 2.83 -15.27 -21.76
CA ASN A 223 4.04 -14.63 -22.28
C ASN A 223 3.67 -13.60 -23.38
N VAL A 224 3.22 -12.41 -22.96
CA VAL A 224 2.77 -11.33 -23.85
C VAL A 224 3.86 -10.97 -24.86
N ASN A 225 3.48 -10.92 -26.14
CA ASN A 225 4.36 -10.69 -27.29
C ASN A 225 5.57 -11.65 -27.37
N GLY A 226 5.55 -12.78 -26.65
CA GLY A 226 6.63 -13.75 -26.58
C GLY A 226 7.84 -13.32 -25.72
N VAL A 227 7.79 -12.13 -25.10
CA VAL A 227 8.95 -11.46 -24.49
C VAL A 227 8.69 -10.90 -23.08
N TRP A 228 7.69 -11.45 -22.38
CA TRP A 228 7.25 -11.02 -21.05
C TRP A 228 7.10 -9.50 -20.94
N GLU A 229 6.25 -8.97 -21.80
CA GLU A 229 5.93 -7.55 -21.84
C GLU A 229 4.88 -7.19 -20.77
N VAL A 230 5.11 -6.10 -20.05
CA VAL A 230 4.19 -5.51 -19.07
C VAL A 230 4.02 -4.02 -19.35
N PRO A 231 2.86 -3.41 -19.07
CA PRO A 231 2.72 -1.97 -19.24
C PRO A 231 3.53 -1.21 -18.18
N HIS A 232 4.18 -0.13 -18.61
CA HIS A 232 5.03 0.71 -17.78
C HIS A 232 4.59 2.17 -17.88
N LEU A 233 4.32 2.78 -16.72
CA LEU A 233 4.00 4.20 -16.62
C LEU A 233 5.27 5.00 -16.47
N CYS A 234 5.47 5.93 -17.40
CA CYS A 234 6.65 6.79 -17.45
C CYS A 234 6.41 8.10 -18.20
N SER A 235 5.14 8.41 -18.54
CA SER A 235 4.80 9.59 -19.33
C SER A 235 3.48 10.22 -18.89
N ILE A 236 3.45 11.56 -18.79
CA ILE A 236 2.27 12.35 -18.40
C ILE A 236 1.81 13.33 -19.47
N GLN A 237 0.55 13.73 -19.38
CA GLN A 237 -0.06 14.88 -20.05
C GLN A 237 -0.72 15.82 -19.03
N TRP A 238 -0.92 17.07 -19.41
CA TRP A 238 -1.69 18.04 -18.62
C TRP A 238 -3.16 18.03 -19.06
N GLU A 239 -4.07 17.74 -18.13
CA GLU A 239 -5.50 17.68 -18.45
C GLU A 239 -6.34 18.24 -17.31
N ASN A 240 -7.29 19.13 -17.63
CA ASN A 240 -8.16 19.81 -16.66
C ASN A 240 -7.41 20.50 -15.49
N GLY A 241 -6.18 20.95 -15.72
CA GLY A 241 -5.33 21.57 -14.71
C GLY A 241 -4.56 20.60 -13.81
N HIS A 242 -4.60 19.30 -14.09
CA HIS A 242 -3.91 18.25 -13.33
C HIS A 242 -2.84 17.54 -14.16
N VAL A 243 -1.89 16.92 -13.46
CA VAL A 243 -1.04 15.87 -14.06
C VAL A 243 -1.89 14.62 -14.26
N ARG A 244 -1.86 14.06 -15.46
CA ARG A 244 -2.52 12.81 -15.82
C ARG A 244 -1.49 11.87 -16.45
N ASN A 245 -1.48 10.60 -16.04
CA ASN A 245 -0.75 9.54 -16.73
C ASN A 245 -1.25 9.37 -18.18
N MET A 246 -0.34 9.35 -19.15
CA MET A 246 -0.67 8.95 -20.52
C MET A 246 -0.86 7.43 -20.60
N GLN A 247 -1.24 6.93 -21.79
CA GLN A 247 -1.23 5.50 -22.06
C GLN A 247 0.15 4.92 -21.71
N ALA A 248 0.16 3.82 -20.97
CA ALA A 248 1.39 3.14 -20.56
C ALA A 248 2.22 2.73 -21.78
N LYS A 249 3.54 2.85 -21.65
CA LYS A 249 4.51 2.25 -22.57
C LYS A 249 4.72 0.79 -22.18
N ALA A 250 5.73 0.15 -22.74
CA ALA A 250 6.02 -1.27 -22.50
C ALA A 250 7.38 -1.44 -21.81
N ALA A 251 7.45 -2.29 -20.81
CA ALA A 251 8.69 -2.86 -20.29
C ALA A 251 8.73 -4.36 -20.61
N ARG A 252 9.92 -4.89 -20.92
CA ARG A 252 10.12 -6.29 -21.32
C ARG A 252 11.19 -6.95 -20.48
N LEU A 253 11.06 -8.27 -20.32
CA LEU A 253 12.08 -9.15 -19.71
C LEU A 253 12.56 -8.67 -18.33
N LEU A 254 11.71 -7.98 -17.56
CA LEU A 254 12.03 -7.49 -16.22
C LEU A 254 12.39 -8.67 -15.30
N LYS A 255 13.58 -8.60 -14.70
CA LYS A 255 14.11 -9.62 -13.76
C LYS A 255 13.64 -9.39 -12.32
N LYS A 256 13.24 -8.16 -11.99
CA LYS A 256 12.69 -7.68 -10.71
C LYS A 256 11.81 -6.44 -11.00
N PRO A 257 11.03 -5.93 -10.03
CA PRO A 257 10.27 -4.68 -10.21
C PRO A 257 11.18 -3.51 -10.58
N LYS A 258 10.75 -2.72 -11.57
CA LYS A 258 11.50 -1.56 -12.05
C LYS A 258 10.96 -0.30 -11.37
N LEU A 259 11.84 0.46 -10.69
CA LEU A 259 11.51 1.78 -10.14
C LEU A 259 10.90 2.67 -11.22
N THR A 260 9.82 3.37 -10.86
CA THR A 260 9.13 4.33 -11.72
C THR A 260 8.70 5.60 -10.97
N THR A 261 8.34 6.64 -11.74
CA THR A 261 7.96 7.98 -11.29
C THR A 261 6.45 8.16 -11.12
N LEU A 262 5.63 7.19 -11.55
CA LEU A 262 4.17 7.33 -11.65
C LEU A 262 3.45 6.11 -11.06
N TRP A 263 2.48 6.37 -10.18
CA TRP A 263 1.53 5.39 -9.64
C TRP A 263 0.23 5.41 -10.44
N ALA A 264 -0.51 4.30 -10.44
CA ALA A 264 -1.85 4.20 -11.01
C ALA A 264 -2.83 3.41 -10.14
N ALA A 265 -4.12 3.74 -10.32
CA ALA A 265 -5.13 3.34 -9.36
C ALA A 265 -5.70 1.92 -9.53
N GLY A 266 -5.59 1.32 -10.71
CA GLY A 266 -6.10 -0.03 -10.98
C GLY A 266 -5.23 -1.16 -10.39
N LEU A 267 -4.00 -0.86 -9.96
CA LEU A 267 -3.15 -1.77 -9.21
C LEU A 267 -2.26 -0.98 -8.25
N SER A 268 -2.44 -1.21 -6.95
CA SER A 268 -1.51 -0.74 -5.91
C SER A 268 -1.34 -1.84 -4.87
N PHE A 269 -0.23 -2.56 -4.92
CA PHE A 269 0.11 -3.61 -3.96
C PHE A 269 1.33 -3.22 -3.11
N SER A 270 1.20 -3.30 -1.79
CA SER A 270 2.22 -2.85 -0.84
C SER A 270 2.03 -3.48 0.54
N ARG A 271 2.98 -3.26 1.45
CA ARG A 271 2.74 -3.42 2.89
C ARG A 271 1.61 -2.48 3.34
N CYS A 272 0.70 -2.95 4.19
CA CYS A 272 -0.46 -2.16 4.62
C CYS A 272 -0.12 -0.88 5.38
N HIS A 273 1.11 -0.71 5.90
CA HIS A 273 1.52 0.58 6.45
C HIS A 273 1.48 1.71 5.41
N ALA A 274 1.66 1.41 4.11
CA ALA A 274 1.50 2.38 3.03
C ALA A 274 0.09 3.00 2.99
N GLU A 275 -0.95 2.18 3.10
CA GLU A 275 -2.35 2.63 3.10
C GLU A 275 -2.75 3.32 4.40
N ARG A 276 -2.08 3.02 5.52
CA ARG A 276 -2.29 3.68 6.83
C ARG A 276 -1.60 5.04 6.92
N THR A 277 -0.33 5.11 6.53
CA THR A 277 0.46 6.36 6.49
C THR A 277 -0.09 7.31 5.43
N VAL A 278 -0.45 6.77 4.26
CA VAL A 278 -0.97 7.52 3.13
C VAL A 278 -2.41 7.04 2.87
N PRO A 279 -3.42 7.47 3.64
CA PRO A 279 -4.81 7.10 3.38
C PRO A 279 -5.38 7.85 2.17
N TYR A 280 -6.42 7.31 1.54
CA TYR A 280 -7.20 8.05 0.54
C TYR A 280 -7.84 9.31 1.15
N ASP A 281 -7.91 10.41 0.39
CA ASP A 281 -8.46 11.69 0.89
C ASP A 281 -9.97 11.80 0.60
N PRO A 282 -10.86 11.66 1.60
CA PRO A 282 -12.31 11.71 1.42
C PRO A 282 -12.81 13.12 1.03
N TYR A 283 -11.97 14.16 1.15
CA TYR A 283 -12.27 15.54 0.76
C TYR A 283 -11.89 15.85 -0.69
N THR A 284 -11.72 14.82 -1.53
CA THR A 284 -11.50 14.95 -2.98
C THR A 284 -12.68 14.43 -3.84
N PRO A 285 -13.96 14.76 -3.54
CA PRO A 285 -15.10 14.28 -4.31
C PRO A 285 -15.09 14.83 -5.74
N TYR A 286 -15.63 14.05 -6.67
CA TYR A 286 -15.76 14.36 -8.10
C TYR A 286 -14.44 14.52 -8.86
N ILE A 287 -13.35 13.99 -8.29
CA ILE A 287 -12.04 13.86 -8.94
C ILE A 287 -11.95 12.52 -9.66
N PHE A 288 -11.51 12.56 -10.92
CA PHE A 288 -10.99 11.40 -11.66
C PHE A 288 -9.54 11.67 -12.04
N TRP A 289 -9.32 12.79 -12.75
CA TRP A 289 -7.99 13.27 -13.11
C TRP A 289 -7.31 13.99 -11.94
N GLY A 290 -6.03 13.70 -11.71
CA GLY A 290 -5.19 14.32 -10.68
C GLY A 290 -5.00 13.48 -9.41
N GLU A 291 -5.86 12.49 -9.15
CA GLU A 291 -5.66 11.59 -8.00
C GLU A 291 -4.36 10.81 -8.10
N GLU A 292 -4.09 10.17 -9.24
CA GLU A 292 -2.90 9.32 -9.44
C GLU A 292 -1.58 10.05 -9.13
N PHE A 293 -1.46 11.31 -9.54
CA PHE A 293 -0.28 12.11 -9.24
C PHE A 293 -0.30 12.71 -7.83
N SER A 294 -1.47 13.05 -7.27
CA SER A 294 -1.59 13.41 -5.85
C SER A 294 -1.14 12.25 -4.93
N ARG A 295 -1.44 11.01 -5.35
CA ARG A 295 -1.08 9.76 -4.67
C ARG A 295 0.42 9.50 -4.79
N THR A 296 0.97 9.63 -6.01
CA THR A 296 2.40 9.60 -6.30
C THR A 296 3.19 10.54 -5.40
N ALA A 297 2.80 11.82 -5.33
CA ALA A 297 3.48 12.83 -4.52
C ALA A 297 3.43 12.53 -3.02
N ARG A 298 2.28 12.07 -2.51
CA ARG A 298 2.13 11.70 -1.11
C ARG A 298 2.92 10.45 -0.76
N PHE A 299 2.93 9.41 -1.59
CA PHE A 299 3.79 8.24 -1.38
C PHE A 299 5.27 8.64 -1.33
N PHE A 300 5.75 9.34 -2.36
CA PHE A 300 7.16 9.74 -2.46
C PHE A 300 7.63 10.54 -1.23
N THR A 301 6.86 11.55 -0.81
CA THR A 301 7.21 12.43 0.33
C THR A 301 7.11 11.73 1.69
N HIS A 302 6.35 10.65 1.81
CA HIS A 302 6.35 9.75 2.99
C HIS A 302 7.40 8.62 2.92
N GLY A 303 8.26 8.61 1.89
CA GLY A 303 9.36 7.64 1.74
C GLY A 303 9.02 6.41 0.88
N TYR A 304 7.80 6.30 0.37
CA TYR A 304 7.39 5.18 -0.49
C TYR A 304 7.84 5.36 -1.93
N ASP A 305 8.20 4.25 -2.57
CA ASP A 305 8.70 4.23 -3.95
C ASP A 305 7.86 3.30 -4.81
N ILE A 306 7.59 3.70 -6.05
CA ILE A 306 6.65 3.03 -6.94
C ILE A 306 7.43 2.17 -7.94
N TYR A 307 7.00 0.93 -8.13
CA TYR A 307 7.67 -0.01 -9.03
C TYR A 307 6.67 -0.65 -9.99
N THR A 308 7.05 -0.74 -11.27
CA THR A 308 6.36 -1.56 -12.25
C THR A 308 6.69 -3.04 -11.99
N PRO A 309 5.70 -3.92 -11.77
CA PRO A 309 5.92 -5.35 -11.50
C PRO A 309 6.48 -6.08 -12.73
N PRO A 310 7.33 -7.10 -12.57
CA PRO A 310 7.93 -7.83 -13.69
C PRO A 310 6.96 -8.77 -14.46
N LYS A 311 5.79 -9.07 -13.89
CA LYS A 311 4.74 -9.92 -14.49
C LYS A 311 3.34 -9.33 -14.27
N THR A 312 2.47 -9.54 -15.25
CA THR A 312 1.02 -9.37 -15.08
C THR A 312 0.47 -10.53 -14.25
N LEU A 313 0.14 -10.25 -12.99
CA LEU A 313 -0.61 -11.17 -12.11
C LEU A 313 -2.05 -10.73 -11.87
N ILE A 314 -2.36 -9.47 -12.18
CA ILE A 314 -3.69 -8.87 -12.08
C ILE A 314 -3.87 -8.09 -13.38
N ALA A 315 -4.98 -8.33 -14.08
CA ALA A 315 -5.32 -7.78 -15.38
C ALA A 315 -6.74 -7.22 -15.35
N HIS A 316 -7.05 -6.25 -16.20
CA HIS A 316 -8.33 -5.53 -16.21
C HIS A 316 -9.15 -5.99 -17.42
N ASP A 317 -10.44 -6.25 -17.23
CA ASP A 317 -11.33 -6.54 -18.35
C ASP A 317 -11.69 -5.23 -19.06
N TYR A 318 -10.85 -4.75 -19.97
CA TYR A 318 -11.16 -3.53 -20.71
C TYR A 318 -12.29 -3.79 -21.72
N LYS A 319 -12.42 -4.99 -22.27
CA LYS A 319 -13.39 -5.26 -23.34
C LYS A 319 -14.85 -5.11 -22.89
N HIS A 320 -15.23 -5.68 -21.76
CA HIS A 320 -16.61 -5.68 -21.28
C HIS A 320 -16.92 -4.38 -20.52
N THR A 321 -15.99 -3.88 -19.70
CA THR A 321 -16.14 -2.58 -19.03
C THR A 321 -16.19 -1.43 -20.02
N GLN A 322 -15.30 -1.41 -21.03
CA GLN A 322 -15.25 -0.31 -21.98
C GLN A 322 -16.43 -0.30 -22.97
N GLY A 323 -17.26 -1.34 -22.95
CA GLY A 323 -18.54 -1.41 -23.66
C GLY A 323 -19.77 -0.99 -22.85
N ASP A 324 -19.70 -0.91 -21.51
CA ASP A 324 -20.88 -0.70 -20.66
C ASP A 324 -21.22 0.81 -20.47
N PRO A 325 -22.30 1.33 -21.08
CA PRO A 325 -22.68 2.74 -20.98
C PRO A 325 -23.19 3.14 -19.58
N THR A 326 -23.43 2.20 -18.66
CA THR A 326 -23.80 2.46 -17.27
C THR A 326 -22.59 2.75 -16.40
N HIS A 327 -21.53 1.96 -16.55
CA HIS A 327 -20.24 2.14 -15.89
C HIS A 327 -19.59 3.49 -16.26
N PHE A 328 -19.60 3.88 -17.54
CA PHE A 328 -19.04 5.16 -17.99
C PHE A 328 -19.78 6.43 -17.55
N LYS A 329 -20.96 6.34 -16.91
CA LYS A 329 -21.70 7.55 -16.50
C LYS A 329 -20.88 8.48 -15.59
N TRP A 330 -19.83 7.94 -14.96
CA TRP A 330 -18.88 8.70 -14.15
C TRP A 330 -17.74 9.38 -14.94
N ASN A 331 -17.26 8.76 -16.02
CA ASN A 331 -16.03 9.17 -16.70
C ASN A 331 -16.23 10.32 -17.70
N GLY A 332 -15.32 11.31 -17.65
CA GLY A 332 -14.97 12.25 -18.73
C GLY A 332 -16.02 13.28 -19.18
N ARG A 333 -17.31 12.92 -19.23
CA ARG A 333 -18.44 13.80 -19.60
C ARG A 333 -19.57 13.81 -18.58
N GLY A 334 -19.52 12.95 -17.56
CA GLY A 334 -20.23 13.05 -16.27
C GLY A 334 -21.76 13.20 -16.27
N GLY A 335 -22.39 12.99 -17.43
CA GLY A 335 -23.79 13.33 -17.67
C GLY A 335 -24.14 14.81 -17.43
N PRO A 336 -25.42 15.18 -17.58
CA PRO A 336 -25.90 16.50 -17.20
C PRO A 336 -25.72 16.81 -15.71
N ARG A 337 -25.72 15.79 -14.85
CA ARG A 337 -25.68 15.95 -13.38
C ARG A 337 -24.35 16.54 -12.89
N LEU A 338 -23.21 15.93 -13.22
CA LEU A 338 -21.90 16.39 -12.73
C LEU A 338 -21.48 17.75 -13.31
N ASN A 339 -22.12 18.18 -14.41
CA ASN A 339 -21.74 19.39 -15.16
C ASN A 339 -22.80 20.50 -15.16
N ARG A 340 -23.97 20.30 -14.54
CA ARG A 340 -25.00 21.36 -14.36
C ARG A 340 -25.41 21.59 -12.91
N ASN A 341 -25.16 20.66 -11.99
CA ASN A 341 -25.49 20.84 -10.58
C ASN A 341 -24.43 21.75 -9.91
N GLN A 342 -24.83 22.97 -9.54
CA GLN A 342 -23.92 23.98 -8.98
C GLN A 342 -23.26 23.56 -7.65
N THR A 343 -23.91 22.72 -6.85
CA THR A 343 -23.34 22.18 -5.59
C THR A 343 -22.23 21.17 -5.90
N ILE A 344 -22.44 20.29 -6.89
CA ILE A 344 -21.42 19.33 -7.34
C ILE A 344 -20.22 20.07 -7.95
N ILE A 345 -20.47 21.09 -8.78
CA ILE A 345 -19.42 21.93 -9.38
C ILE A 345 -18.59 22.58 -8.26
N LYS A 346 -19.22 23.25 -7.29
CA LYS A 346 -18.51 23.86 -6.14
C LYS A 346 -17.69 22.84 -5.33
N ALA A 347 -18.21 21.64 -5.10
CA ALA A 347 -17.50 20.58 -4.39
C ALA A 347 -16.28 20.07 -5.18
N ARG A 348 -16.44 19.89 -6.51
CA ARG A 348 -15.36 19.50 -7.43
C ARG A 348 -14.28 20.59 -7.52
N ASP A 349 -14.66 21.86 -7.58
CA ASP A 349 -13.72 22.97 -7.66
C ASP A 349 -12.94 23.13 -6.34
N ALA A 350 -13.57 22.89 -5.20
CA ALA A 350 -12.89 22.81 -3.91
C ALA A 350 -11.91 21.61 -3.84
N ALA A 351 -12.30 20.45 -4.36
CA ALA A 351 -11.42 19.28 -4.47
C ALA A 351 -10.21 19.52 -5.40
N ASN A 352 -10.43 20.16 -6.55
CA ASN A 352 -9.38 20.60 -7.46
C ASN A 352 -8.40 21.55 -6.76
N LYS A 353 -8.93 22.61 -6.10
CA LYS A 353 -8.14 23.56 -5.31
C LYS A 353 -7.32 22.86 -4.22
N ARG A 354 -7.90 21.86 -3.54
CA ARG A 354 -7.22 21.05 -2.51
C ARG A 354 -6.03 20.27 -3.07
N ILE A 355 -6.19 19.62 -4.23
CA ILE A 355 -5.08 18.93 -4.92
C ILE A 355 -4.01 19.93 -5.38
N TRP A 356 -4.39 21.11 -5.89
CA TRP A 356 -3.43 22.14 -6.27
C TRP A 356 -2.69 22.74 -5.06
N THR A 357 -3.35 22.89 -3.91
CA THR A 357 -2.70 23.23 -2.62
C THR A 357 -1.65 22.19 -2.24
N LEU A 358 -2.03 20.90 -2.23
CA LEU A 358 -1.14 19.77 -1.91
C LEU A 358 0.12 19.76 -2.80
N LEU A 359 -0.05 20.02 -4.09
CA LEU A 359 1.00 19.94 -5.12
C LEU A 359 1.72 21.27 -5.40
N GLY A 360 1.45 22.33 -4.63
CA GLY A 360 2.07 23.66 -4.85
C GLY A 360 1.80 24.26 -6.23
N MET A 361 0.67 23.89 -6.85
CA MET A 361 0.31 24.24 -8.24
C MET A 361 -0.45 25.57 -8.33
N PRO A 362 -0.41 26.26 -9.49
CA PRO A 362 -1.26 27.43 -9.75
C PRO A 362 -2.74 27.09 -9.55
N GLY A 363 -3.45 27.94 -8.79
CA GLY A 363 -4.84 27.72 -8.35
C GLY A 363 -4.97 27.12 -6.95
N GLY A 364 -3.87 26.57 -6.39
CA GLY A 364 -3.79 26.16 -4.99
C GLY A 364 -3.67 27.35 -4.03
N ASP A 365 -3.67 27.04 -2.73
CA ASP A 365 -3.65 27.99 -1.62
C ASP A 365 -2.61 27.57 -0.59
N PRO A 366 -1.40 28.16 -0.64
CA PRO A 366 -0.29 27.78 0.23
C PRO A 366 -0.59 27.92 1.73
N SER A 367 -1.51 28.81 2.10
CA SER A 367 -1.90 29.00 3.51
C SER A 367 -2.64 27.78 4.10
N MET A 368 -3.23 26.95 3.23
CA MET A 368 -4.05 25.81 3.60
C MET A 368 -3.31 24.46 3.59
N VAL A 369 -2.00 24.44 3.31
CA VAL A 369 -1.19 23.19 3.27
C VAL A 369 -1.22 22.46 4.62
N SER A 370 -1.14 23.19 5.74
CA SER A 370 -1.23 22.62 7.09
C SER A 370 -2.61 22.00 7.39
N SER A 371 -3.69 22.54 6.82
CA SER A 371 -5.05 22.00 7.00
C SER A 371 -5.31 20.67 6.27
N LEU A 372 -4.36 20.18 5.47
CA LEU A 372 -4.48 18.87 4.82
C LEU A 372 -4.34 17.72 5.83
N GLY A 373 -3.67 17.95 6.97
CA GLY A 373 -3.47 16.95 8.03
C GLY A 373 -2.81 15.67 7.49
N LYS A 374 -3.31 14.49 7.89
CA LYS A 374 -2.86 13.18 7.39
C LYS A 374 -3.03 12.95 5.87
N TYR A 375 -3.68 13.88 5.17
CA TYR A 375 -3.81 13.87 3.72
C TYR A 375 -2.81 14.81 3.01
N GLY A 376 -1.91 15.45 3.76
CA GLY A 376 -0.82 16.27 3.24
C GLY A 376 0.32 15.45 2.62
N LEU A 377 1.41 16.16 2.30
CA LEU A 377 2.71 15.58 1.94
C LEU A 377 3.48 15.15 3.21
N GLY A 378 4.37 14.17 3.05
CA GLY A 378 5.26 13.71 4.11
C GLY A 378 6.54 14.55 4.22
N THR A 379 7.43 14.13 5.12
CA THR A 379 8.69 14.83 5.45
C THR A 379 9.96 14.04 5.13
N LYS A 380 9.85 12.79 4.64
CA LYS A 380 11.03 11.96 4.31
C LYS A 380 11.76 12.48 3.08
N ARG A 381 11.03 13.04 2.12
CA ARG A 381 11.52 13.72 0.91
C ARG A 381 10.62 14.92 0.60
N SER A 382 11.15 15.95 -0.04
CA SER A 382 10.40 17.18 -0.35
C SER A 382 9.63 17.10 -1.67
N LEU A 383 8.76 18.08 -1.90
CA LEU A 383 8.10 18.25 -3.21
C LEU A 383 9.09 18.67 -4.31
N ASP A 384 10.15 19.38 -3.97
CA ASP A 384 11.19 19.76 -4.93
C ASP A 384 12.05 18.55 -5.33
N ASP A 385 12.29 17.61 -4.41
CA ASP A 385 12.91 16.31 -4.73
C ASP A 385 12.03 15.49 -5.69
N LEU A 386 10.70 15.51 -5.52
CA LEU A 386 9.77 14.90 -6.48
C LEU A 386 9.83 15.58 -7.85
N ILE A 387 9.88 16.91 -7.89
CA ILE A 387 10.01 17.67 -9.15
C ILE A 387 11.34 17.34 -9.84
N ALA A 388 12.43 17.15 -9.10
CA ALA A 388 13.71 16.72 -9.65
C ALA A 388 13.68 15.26 -10.14
N PHE A 389 13.12 14.34 -9.35
CA PHE A 389 13.00 12.91 -9.65
C PHE A 389 12.12 12.63 -10.87
N THR A 390 10.96 13.29 -10.94
CA THR A 390 10.00 13.12 -12.04
C THR A 390 10.31 14.02 -13.24
N GLY A 391 11.00 15.15 -13.03
CA GLY A 391 11.20 16.21 -14.01
C GLY A 391 9.92 16.96 -14.43
N ILE A 392 8.81 16.77 -13.71
CA ILE A 392 7.51 17.41 -13.93
C ILE A 392 7.46 18.71 -13.12
N ASN A 393 7.45 19.86 -13.79
CA ASN A 393 7.38 21.17 -13.14
C ASN A 393 5.92 21.54 -12.86
N LEU A 394 5.48 21.25 -11.64
CA LEU A 394 4.12 21.51 -11.14
C LEU A 394 3.75 23.00 -11.11
N ARG A 395 4.73 23.88 -10.86
CA ARG A 395 4.55 25.34 -10.74
C ARG A 395 4.26 25.97 -12.09
N ASN A 396 5.01 25.57 -13.13
CA ASN A 396 4.88 26.11 -14.49
C ASN A 396 3.98 25.27 -15.41
N ARG A 397 3.51 24.11 -14.93
CA ARG A 397 2.79 23.09 -15.71
C ARG A 397 3.55 22.69 -16.98
N THR A 398 4.85 22.43 -16.83
CA THR A 398 5.73 21.99 -17.91
C THR A 398 6.42 20.67 -17.56
N VAL A 399 6.95 20.01 -18.58
CA VAL A 399 7.72 18.78 -18.45
C VAL A 399 9.12 19.06 -19.02
N SER A 400 10.17 18.75 -18.27
CA SER A 400 11.54 18.86 -18.78
C SER A 400 11.82 17.76 -19.82
N GLY A 401 12.81 17.95 -20.71
CA GLY A 401 13.12 16.95 -21.75
C GLY A 401 13.58 15.58 -21.22
N SER A 402 13.94 15.49 -19.94
CA SER A 402 14.23 14.25 -19.20
C SER A 402 13.08 13.82 -18.26
N GLY A 403 12.04 14.65 -18.13
CA GLY A 403 11.01 14.59 -17.09
C GLY A 403 9.80 13.70 -17.39
N ASN A 404 10.04 12.58 -18.04
CA ASN A 404 9.08 11.50 -18.25
C ASN A 404 9.98 10.27 -18.47
N SER A 405 10.48 9.75 -17.37
CA SER A 405 11.70 8.95 -17.33
C SER A 405 11.47 7.51 -17.77
N ASP A 406 11.23 7.31 -19.06
CA ASP A 406 11.05 6.01 -19.72
C ASP A 406 12.26 5.06 -19.62
N GLY A 407 13.39 5.53 -19.08
CA GLY A 407 14.64 4.79 -18.97
C GLY A 407 15.05 4.51 -17.53
N ASN A 408 16.34 4.69 -17.27
CA ASN A 408 16.95 4.44 -15.97
C ASN A 408 16.81 5.66 -15.06
N ILE A 409 16.33 5.42 -13.84
CA ILE A 409 16.22 6.41 -12.77
C ILE A 409 16.89 5.89 -11.51
N ASP A 410 17.53 6.79 -10.79
CA ASP A 410 18.11 6.50 -9.48
C ASP A 410 17.05 6.64 -8.39
N TRP A 411 17.17 5.83 -7.35
CA TRP A 411 16.41 6.01 -6.12
C TRP A 411 16.83 7.31 -5.43
N VAL A 412 15.86 8.07 -4.90
CA VAL A 412 16.14 9.29 -4.12
C VAL A 412 16.24 8.92 -2.65
N PRO A 413 17.43 9.02 -2.02
CA PRO A 413 17.63 8.54 -0.67
C PRO A 413 16.90 9.33 0.41
N TRP A 414 16.56 8.65 1.49
CA TRP A 414 16.05 9.23 2.73
C TRP A 414 16.38 8.31 3.92
N ASP A 415 16.39 8.85 5.14
CA ASP A 415 16.78 8.08 6.32
C ASP A 415 15.65 7.17 6.84
N CYS A 416 15.88 5.85 6.74
CA CYS A 416 15.03 4.80 7.31
C CYS A 416 14.84 4.93 8.83
N GLY A 417 15.75 5.62 9.53
CA GLY A 417 15.88 5.62 10.98
C GLY A 417 16.65 4.39 11.46
N GLY A 418 17.37 4.52 12.58
CA GLY A 418 18.26 3.48 13.15
C GLY A 418 17.58 2.19 13.64
N GLY A 419 16.28 2.04 13.39
CA GLY A 419 15.53 0.80 13.47
C GLY A 419 14.39 0.86 12.45
N GLY A 420 14.11 -0.26 11.77
CA GLY A 420 13.06 -0.33 10.75
C GLY A 420 11.65 -0.08 11.32
N TRP A 421 10.62 -0.41 10.54
CA TRP A 421 9.21 -0.13 10.90
C TRP A 421 8.81 -0.58 12.31
N ALA A 422 9.43 -1.63 12.87
CA ALA A 422 9.21 -2.07 14.26
C ALA A 422 9.56 -1.01 15.32
N ALA A 423 10.60 -0.20 15.10
CA ALA A 423 10.96 0.92 15.98
C ALA A 423 10.04 2.14 15.77
N GLN A 424 9.69 2.45 14.52
CA GLN A 424 8.71 3.50 14.20
C GLN A 424 7.28 3.14 14.66
N GLY A 425 6.95 1.85 14.70
CA GLY A 425 5.67 1.33 15.19
C GLY A 425 5.50 1.51 16.70
N LEU A 426 6.58 1.44 17.47
CA LEU A 426 6.60 1.83 18.88
C LEU A 426 6.35 3.33 19.06
N GLU A 427 6.93 4.18 18.20
CA GLU A 427 6.69 5.63 18.20
C GLU A 427 5.26 5.97 17.74
N HIS A 428 4.69 5.20 16.83
CA HIS A 428 3.29 5.36 16.39
C HIS A 428 2.30 4.87 17.44
N LEU A 429 2.60 3.77 18.15
CA LEU A 429 1.87 3.35 19.36
C LEU A 429 1.93 4.44 20.44
N HIS A 430 3.12 5.00 20.72
CA HIS A 430 3.30 6.07 21.70
C HIS A 430 2.46 7.31 21.37
N ASN A 431 2.36 7.68 20.09
CA ASN A 431 1.56 8.81 19.62
C ASN A 431 0.07 8.49 19.38
N SER A 432 -0.33 7.21 19.39
CA SER A 432 -1.73 6.77 19.22
C SER A 432 -2.43 6.46 20.53
N ILE A 433 -1.70 6.33 21.65
CA ILE A 433 -2.28 6.23 23.00
C ILE A 433 -2.80 7.61 23.44
N THR A 434 -3.91 8.01 22.84
CA THR A 434 -4.90 8.79 23.58
C THR A 434 -5.73 7.77 24.35
N PRO A 435 -5.78 7.78 25.70
CA PRO A 435 -6.60 6.82 26.42
C PRO A 435 -8.07 6.94 25.99
N PRO A 436 -8.81 5.83 25.79
CA PRO A 436 -10.26 5.88 25.67
C PRO A 436 -10.83 6.65 26.87
N LYS A 437 -11.74 7.61 26.63
CA LYS A 437 -12.22 8.49 27.71
C LYS A 437 -13.00 7.74 28.79
N SER A 438 -13.54 6.56 28.46
CA SER A 438 -13.87 5.50 29.41
C SER A 438 -13.95 4.16 28.66
N LEU A 439 -13.78 3.04 29.36
CA LEU A 439 -14.02 1.70 28.81
C LEU A 439 -15.51 1.49 28.43
N HIS A 440 -16.41 2.25 29.05
CA HIS A 440 -17.86 2.18 28.79
C HIS A 440 -18.23 2.55 27.36
N ASP A 441 -17.53 3.48 26.70
CA ASP A 441 -17.84 3.90 25.33
C ASP A 441 -17.57 2.78 24.30
N ASP A 442 -16.59 1.92 24.56
CA ASP A 442 -16.26 0.78 23.70
C ASP A 442 -17.15 -0.42 23.99
N LEU A 443 -17.42 -0.72 25.26
CA LEU A 443 -18.38 -1.76 25.64
C LEU A 443 -19.79 -1.44 25.14
N ALA A 444 -20.23 -0.18 25.21
CA ALA A 444 -21.49 0.26 24.64
C ALA A 444 -21.53 0.14 23.10
N ARG A 445 -20.39 0.35 22.42
CA ARG A 445 -20.26 0.12 20.97
C ARG A 445 -20.32 -1.37 20.59
N GLU A 446 -19.81 -2.27 21.42
CA GLU A 446 -19.94 -3.71 21.20
C GLU A 446 -21.35 -4.23 21.52
N ILE A 447 -21.97 -3.75 22.60
CA ILE A 447 -23.38 -4.05 22.93
C ILE A 447 -24.32 -3.54 21.82
N TRP A 448 -24.07 -2.35 21.27
CA TRP A 448 -24.85 -1.82 20.12
C TRP A 448 -24.64 -2.62 18.82
N ARG A 449 -23.56 -3.41 18.70
CA ARG A 449 -23.34 -4.32 17.55
C ARG A 449 -24.07 -5.66 17.69
N GLY A 450 -24.69 -5.95 18.83
CA GLY A 450 -25.48 -7.16 19.08
C GLY A 450 -26.76 -6.84 19.86
N GLU A 451 -27.81 -6.38 19.17
CA GLU A 451 -29.06 -6.00 19.82
C GLU A 451 -29.81 -7.17 20.49
N GLN A 452 -30.48 -6.83 21.60
CA GLN A 452 -31.37 -7.66 22.44
C GLN A 452 -30.68 -8.71 23.34
N PHE A 453 -30.07 -8.22 24.43
CA PHE A 453 -29.89 -8.98 25.68
C PHE A 453 -30.63 -8.32 26.86
N VAL A 454 -31.04 -9.12 27.83
CA VAL A 454 -32.08 -8.76 28.82
C VAL A 454 -31.52 -7.91 29.97
N GLU A 455 -32.29 -6.90 30.37
CA GLU A 455 -31.92 -5.74 31.21
C GLU A 455 -31.62 -6.03 32.70
N LYS A 456 -31.14 -7.24 33.05
CA LYS A 456 -30.91 -7.64 34.46
C LYS A 456 -29.50 -8.10 34.82
N GLU A 457 -28.67 -8.47 33.84
CA GLU A 457 -27.28 -8.92 34.07
C GLU A 457 -26.25 -7.77 34.00
N ALA A 458 -26.62 -6.62 33.42
CA ALA A 458 -25.72 -5.48 33.24
C ALA A 458 -25.21 -4.86 34.55
N HIS A 459 -25.96 -4.97 35.65
CA HIS A 459 -25.58 -4.37 36.94
C HIS A 459 -24.47 -5.13 37.69
N GLU A 460 -24.31 -6.43 37.47
CA GLU A 460 -23.24 -7.22 38.13
C GLU A 460 -21.91 -7.03 37.38
N VAL A 461 -21.92 -7.03 36.04
CA VAL A 461 -20.74 -6.83 35.20
C VAL A 461 -20.08 -5.45 35.41
N VAL A 462 -20.89 -4.39 35.59
CA VAL A 462 -20.36 -3.05 35.88
C VAL A 462 -19.65 -3.00 37.23
N HIS A 463 -20.15 -3.73 38.24
CA HIS A 463 -19.55 -3.70 39.58
C HIS A 463 -18.22 -4.46 39.64
N GLU A 464 -18.06 -5.55 38.88
CA GLU A 464 -16.76 -6.23 38.74
C GLU A 464 -15.73 -5.40 37.98
N ALA A 465 -16.16 -4.64 36.96
CA ALA A 465 -15.28 -3.76 36.19
C ALA A 465 -14.64 -2.66 37.05
N GLU A 466 -15.39 -2.02 37.96
CA GLU A 466 -14.87 -1.00 38.88
C GLU A 466 -13.76 -1.55 39.81
N VAL A 467 -13.90 -2.81 40.26
CA VAL A 467 -12.89 -3.47 41.11
C VAL A 467 -11.60 -3.72 40.34
N VAL A 468 -11.71 -4.14 39.07
CA VAL A 468 -10.56 -4.35 38.18
C VAL A 468 -9.86 -3.04 37.84
N GLU A 469 -10.62 -1.97 37.52
CA GLU A 469 -10.07 -0.65 37.21
C GLU A 469 -9.30 -0.06 38.41
N HIS A 470 -9.87 -0.17 39.62
CA HIS A 470 -9.19 0.28 40.84
C HIS A 470 -7.90 -0.50 41.13
N PHE A 471 -7.87 -1.80 40.83
CA PHE A 471 -6.69 -2.66 41.01
C PHE A 471 -5.59 -2.31 40.00
N ILE A 472 -5.91 -2.19 38.70
CA ILE A 472 -4.96 -1.81 37.64
C ILE A 472 -4.37 -0.42 37.92
N ALA A 473 -5.20 0.55 38.32
CA ALA A 473 -4.73 1.89 38.67
C ALA A 473 -3.81 1.90 39.91
N LYS A 474 -3.91 0.90 40.81
CA LYS A 474 -3.03 0.76 41.98
C LYS A 474 -1.68 0.14 41.59
N GLU A 475 -1.68 -0.96 40.85
CA GLU A 475 -0.47 -1.60 40.29
C GLU A 475 0.34 -0.62 39.42
N ALA A 476 -0.31 0.10 38.51
CA ALA A 476 0.35 1.09 37.66
C ALA A 476 1.03 2.21 38.46
N ARG A 477 0.40 2.69 39.55
CA ARG A 477 0.99 3.70 40.45
C ARG A 477 2.19 3.15 41.23
N GLN A 478 2.17 1.87 41.60
CA GLN A 478 3.31 1.23 42.26
C GLN A 478 4.50 1.03 41.30
N LEU A 479 4.25 0.53 40.08
CA LEU A 479 5.25 0.42 39.01
C LEU A 479 5.90 1.76 38.67
N VAL A 480 5.14 2.86 38.61
CA VAL A 480 5.68 4.21 38.39
C VAL A 480 6.51 4.71 39.58
N ALA A 481 6.17 4.33 40.81
CA ALA A 481 6.97 4.65 41.99
C ALA A 481 8.31 3.89 41.99
N GLU A 482 8.28 2.58 41.72
CA GLU A 482 9.47 1.72 41.61
C GLU A 482 10.40 2.19 40.47
N ALA A 483 9.83 2.53 39.29
CA ALA A 483 10.59 3.09 38.17
C ALA A 483 11.25 4.44 38.49
N ARG A 484 10.64 5.28 39.35
CA ARG A 484 11.25 6.53 39.81
C ARG A 484 12.46 6.31 40.71
N VAL A 485 12.43 5.29 41.58
CA VAL A 485 13.57 4.93 42.44
C VAL A 485 14.74 4.42 41.60
N VAL A 486 14.48 3.51 40.66
CA VAL A 486 15.50 3.01 39.71
C VAL A 486 16.08 4.16 38.88
N GLY A 487 15.25 5.10 38.44
CA GLY A 487 15.70 6.30 37.73
C GLY A 487 16.56 7.27 38.56
N SER A 488 16.42 7.32 39.89
CA SER A 488 17.36 8.08 40.74
C SER A 488 18.69 7.35 40.92
N ASP A 489 18.69 6.03 41.07
CA ASP A 489 19.91 5.26 41.27
C ASP A 489 20.79 5.23 40.01
N ILE A 490 20.18 5.15 38.82
CA ILE A 490 20.90 5.26 37.54
C ILE A 490 21.61 6.61 37.42
N ARG A 491 20.91 7.73 37.70
CA ARG A 491 21.53 9.07 37.66
C ARG A 491 22.67 9.23 38.67
N HIS A 492 22.54 8.62 39.86
CA HIS A 492 23.62 8.62 40.86
C HIS A 492 24.85 7.80 40.40
N LEU A 493 24.64 6.74 39.62
CA LEU A 493 25.73 5.95 39.02
C LEU A 493 26.39 6.68 37.84
N GLU A 494 25.60 7.33 36.96
CA GLU A 494 26.10 8.18 35.88
C GLU A 494 26.97 9.32 36.41
N GLN A 495 26.51 10.01 37.46
CA GLN A 495 27.24 11.12 38.08
C GLN A 495 28.57 10.66 38.70
N ARG A 496 28.62 9.47 39.32
CA ARG A 496 29.87 8.88 39.83
C ARG A 496 30.80 8.34 38.73
N ALA A 497 30.26 7.90 37.59
CA ALA A 497 31.06 7.46 36.45
C ALA A 497 31.76 8.64 35.77
N ALA A 498 31.06 9.78 35.62
CA ALA A 498 31.60 11.00 35.04
C ALA A 498 32.77 11.61 35.84
N GLU A 499 32.82 11.38 37.16
CA GLU A 499 33.87 11.94 38.03
C GLU A 499 35.20 11.17 38.01
N HIS A 500 35.29 9.97 37.41
CA HIS A 500 36.45 9.07 37.58
C HIS A 500 37.08 8.49 36.30
N LEU A 501 36.55 8.80 35.11
CA LEU A 501 37.02 8.22 33.84
C LEU A 501 37.13 9.25 32.70
N PRO A 502 38.35 9.59 32.23
CA PRO A 502 38.54 10.20 30.93
C PRO A 502 38.53 9.10 29.85
N LEU A 503 37.47 9.03 29.04
CA LEU A 503 37.37 8.08 27.93
C LEU A 503 37.55 8.79 26.58
N PRO A 504 38.32 8.24 25.62
CA PRO A 504 38.44 8.80 24.28
C PRO A 504 37.19 8.57 23.43
N GLU A 505 36.99 9.42 22.43
CA GLU A 505 36.05 9.19 21.34
C GLU A 505 36.61 8.09 20.40
N ASP A 506 36.17 6.84 20.58
CA ASP A 506 35.53 5.95 19.59
C ASP A 506 35.34 4.55 20.21
N GLU A 507 34.42 3.73 19.69
CA GLU A 507 34.05 2.39 20.20
C GLU A 507 33.58 2.30 21.67
N SER A 508 32.45 2.94 22.00
CA SER A 508 31.62 2.50 23.14
C SER A 508 30.44 1.65 22.68
N LEU A 509 30.62 0.33 22.58
CA LEU A 509 29.48 -0.59 22.47
C LEU A 509 28.69 -0.51 23.79
N ASN A 510 27.58 0.24 23.77
CA ASN A 510 26.94 0.80 24.96
C ASN A 510 26.66 -0.26 26.05
N LEU A 511 27.43 -0.18 27.15
CA LEU A 511 27.18 -0.94 28.37
C LEU A 511 25.73 -0.72 28.88
N VAL A 512 25.23 0.51 28.70
CA VAL A 512 23.83 0.90 28.96
C VAL A 512 22.84 0.07 28.14
N THR A 513 23.07 -0.13 26.84
CA THR A 513 22.19 -0.94 25.96
C THR A 513 22.19 -2.41 26.37
N VAL A 514 23.34 -2.95 26.78
CA VAL A 514 23.45 -4.33 27.30
C VAL A 514 22.70 -4.46 28.63
N LEU A 515 22.85 -3.51 29.56
CA LEU A 515 22.17 -3.51 30.86
C LEU A 515 20.65 -3.33 30.72
N VAL A 516 20.19 -2.44 29.83
CA VAL A 516 18.76 -2.27 29.51
C VAL A 516 18.19 -3.54 28.88
N GLY A 517 18.90 -4.18 27.95
CA GLY A 517 18.49 -5.46 27.36
C GLY A 517 18.35 -6.58 28.40
N LEU A 518 19.32 -6.70 29.31
CA LEU A 518 19.29 -7.66 30.42
C LEU A 518 18.14 -7.37 31.41
N PHE A 519 17.86 -6.10 31.68
CA PHE A 519 16.73 -5.70 32.54
C PHE A 519 15.38 -6.05 31.91
N CYS A 520 15.18 -5.76 30.62
CA CYS A 520 13.97 -6.15 29.88
C CYS A 520 13.77 -7.68 29.85
N LEU A 521 14.84 -8.45 29.60
CA LEU A 521 14.79 -9.91 29.67
C LEU A 521 14.39 -10.42 31.07
N TRP A 522 14.90 -9.79 32.13
CA TRP A 522 14.58 -10.16 33.51
C TRP A 522 13.14 -9.82 33.92
N THR A 523 12.60 -8.67 33.49
CA THR A 523 11.21 -8.30 33.77
C THR A 523 10.23 -9.16 32.96
N SER A 524 10.51 -9.45 31.68
CA SER A 524 9.74 -10.41 30.89
C SER A 524 9.75 -11.82 31.52
N TYR A 525 10.91 -12.31 31.97
CA TYR A 525 11.02 -13.59 32.67
C TYR A 525 10.19 -13.62 33.96
N LYS A 526 10.23 -12.55 34.76
CA LYS A 526 9.40 -12.41 35.97
C LYS A 526 7.90 -12.41 35.65
N ALA A 527 7.48 -11.71 34.59
CA ALA A 527 6.08 -11.66 34.16
C ALA A 527 5.59 -13.05 33.70
N CYS A 528 6.34 -13.72 32.80
CA CYS A 528 6.02 -15.08 32.35
C CYS A 528 5.95 -16.07 33.51
N ARG A 529 6.88 -15.99 34.47
CA ARG A 529 6.87 -16.85 35.65
C ARG A 529 5.68 -16.58 36.57
N ALA A 530 5.29 -15.33 36.78
CA ALA A 530 4.11 -14.98 37.57
C ALA A 530 2.79 -15.47 36.93
N VAL A 531 2.71 -15.51 35.59
CA VAL A 531 1.59 -16.12 34.86
C VAL A 531 1.61 -17.66 35.00
N PHE A 532 2.77 -18.29 34.84
CA PHE A 532 2.93 -19.74 34.95
C PHE A 532 2.62 -20.26 36.38
N ASP A 533 3.11 -19.57 37.40
CA ASP A 533 2.86 -19.90 38.81
C ASP A 533 1.39 -19.66 39.23
N ARG A 534 0.62 -18.84 38.50
CA ARG A 534 -0.84 -18.69 38.66
C ARG A 534 -1.63 -19.78 37.94
N GLY A 535 -1.24 -20.13 36.71
CA GLY A 535 -1.86 -21.24 35.95
C GLY A 535 -1.80 -22.57 36.71
N ASN A 536 -0.66 -22.87 37.34
CA ASN A 536 -0.51 -24.07 38.17
C ASN A 536 -1.35 -24.05 39.46
N LYS A 537 -1.72 -22.87 40.00
CA LYS A 537 -2.61 -22.77 41.17
C LYS A 537 -4.09 -22.91 40.83
N GLN A 538 -4.50 -22.56 39.60
CA GLN A 538 -5.87 -22.79 39.12
C GLN A 538 -6.14 -24.24 38.69
N GLN A 539 -5.11 -25.09 38.60
CA GLN A 539 -5.28 -26.55 38.38
C GLN A 539 -5.24 -27.37 39.67
N SER A 540 -5.08 -26.74 40.84
CA SER A 540 -5.00 -27.42 42.15
C SER A 540 -6.05 -26.94 43.16
N GLN A 541 -7.16 -26.38 42.68
CA GLN A 541 -8.37 -26.04 43.43
C GLN A 541 -9.59 -26.52 42.62
#